data_AF-A0A5J4SQC5-F1
#
_entry.id   AF-A0A5J4SQC5-F1
#
_cell.length_a   1.000
_cell.length_b   1.000
_cell.length_c   1.000
_cell.angle_alpha   90.00
_cell.angle_beta   90.00
_cell.angle_gamma   90.00
#
_symmetry.space_group_name_H-M   'P 1'
#
loop_
_entity.id
_entity.type
_entity.pdbx_description
1 polymer ?
#
loop_
_entity_poly.entity_id
_entity_poly.type
_entity_poly.pdbx_seq_one_letter_code
_entity_poly.pdbx_strand_id
1 'polypeptide(L)'
;MGCSLLVAGYNAKDKKSDLYQIDPSGAFWAWKASGIGKDAGNTKSFLEKRFQADMELDDAIHTAILTIKEGYDGVLTEHGVDVAIVGGGSKEGDPQIPFHLLTHEEIKLYMLENE
;
A
#
# COMPACT_ATOMS: atom_id res chain seq x y z
N MET A 1 -9.95 -13.41 19.72
CA MET A 1 -8.83 -13.17 18.78
C MET A 1 -8.91 -11.70 18.37
N GLY A 2 -7.83 -10.94 18.48
CA GLY A 2 -7.85 -9.47 18.43
C GLY A 2 -6.87 -8.92 17.41
N CYS A 3 -7.07 -9.22 16.12
CA CYS A 3 -6.23 -8.73 15.03
C CYS A 3 -7.06 -7.88 14.07
N SER A 4 -6.58 -6.66 13.76
CA SER A 4 -7.10 -5.85 12.66
C SER A 4 -6.38 -6.25 11.37
N LEU A 5 -7.11 -6.30 10.26
CA LEU A 5 -6.56 -6.65 8.95
C LEU A 5 -6.76 -5.50 7.96
N LEU A 6 -5.78 -5.32 7.07
CA LEU A 6 -5.97 -4.61 5.80
C LEU A 6 -6.01 -5.65 4.68
N VAL A 7 -7.03 -5.60 3.85
CA VAL A 7 -7.26 -6.52 2.74
C VAL A 7 -7.34 -5.71 1.46
N ALA A 8 -6.33 -5.86 0.60
CA ALA A 8 -6.31 -5.28 -0.73
C ALA A 8 -6.72 -6.34 -1.76
N GLY A 9 -7.50 -5.92 -2.76
CA GLY A 9 -7.93 -6.79 -3.85
C GLY A 9 -8.00 -6.03 -5.18
N TYR A 10 -7.94 -6.79 -6.27
CA TYR A 10 -8.11 -6.26 -7.62
C TYR A 10 -9.11 -7.12 -8.39
N ASN A 11 -10.07 -6.45 -9.03
CA ASN A 11 -11.02 -7.08 -9.91
C ASN A 11 -10.60 -6.81 -11.37
N ALA A 12 -10.13 -7.85 -12.05
CA ALA A 12 -9.66 -7.77 -13.43
C ALA A 12 -10.77 -7.45 -14.45
N LYS A 13 -12.03 -7.84 -14.16
CA LYS A 13 -13.17 -7.56 -15.04
C LYS A 13 -13.51 -6.07 -15.05
N ASP A 14 -13.52 -5.48 -13.87
CA ASP A 14 -13.91 -4.08 -13.67
C ASP A 14 -12.70 -3.13 -13.60
N LYS A 15 -11.48 -3.67 -13.76
CA LYS A 15 -10.19 -2.97 -13.63
C LYS A 15 -10.09 -2.10 -12.38
N LYS A 16 -10.60 -2.61 -11.26
CA LYS A 16 -10.80 -1.84 -10.03
C LYS A 16 -10.04 -2.46 -8.87
N SER A 17 -9.25 -1.64 -8.17
CA SER A 17 -8.65 -1.98 -6.89
C SER A 17 -9.56 -1.55 -5.73
N ASP A 18 -9.58 -2.35 -4.67
CA ASP A 18 -10.33 -2.07 -3.44
C ASP A 18 -9.48 -2.41 -2.20
N LEU A 19 -9.62 -1.58 -1.16
CA LEU A 19 -8.94 -1.76 0.12
C LEU A 19 -9.97 -1.77 1.25
N TYR A 20 -9.93 -2.80 2.09
CA TYR A 20 -10.81 -2.96 3.24
C TYR A 20 -10.02 -3.07 4.53
N GLN A 21 -10.49 -2.40 5.58
CA GLN A 21 -10.04 -2.64 6.95
C GLN A 21 -11.07 -3.50 7.67
N ILE A 22 -10.63 -4.56 8.33
CA ILE A 22 -11.47 -5.46 9.12
C ILE A 22 -11.02 -5.38 10.59
N ASP A 23 -11.95 -5.06 11.47
CA ASP A 23 -11.75 -5.01 12.92
C ASP A 23 -12.07 -6.37 13.58
N PRO A 24 -11.48 -6.73 14.74
CA PRO A 24 -11.77 -7.99 15.42
C PRO A 24 -13.24 -8.26 15.73
N SER A 25 -14.07 -7.21 15.81
CA SER A 25 -15.54 -7.34 15.97
C SER A 25 -16.25 -7.92 14.74
N GLY A 26 -15.58 -7.99 13.59
CA GLY A 26 -16.15 -8.34 12.30
C GLY A 26 -16.68 -7.14 11.51
N ALA A 27 -16.63 -5.93 12.07
CA ALA A 27 -16.91 -4.71 11.32
C ALA A 27 -15.83 -4.48 10.24
N PHE A 28 -16.25 -4.01 9.07
CA PHE A 28 -15.34 -3.69 7.98
C PHE A 28 -15.72 -2.38 7.29
N TRP A 29 -14.71 -1.71 6.74
CA TRP A 29 -14.87 -0.44 6.02
C TRP A 29 -13.99 -0.42 4.78
N ALA A 30 -14.52 0.15 3.69
CA ALA A 30 -13.77 0.43 2.48
C ALA A 30 -12.97 1.72 2.62
N TRP A 31 -11.73 1.71 2.16
CA TRP A 31 -10.82 2.85 2.18
C TRP A 31 -10.21 3.08 0.81
N LYS A 32 -9.86 4.34 0.52
CA LYS A 32 -9.04 4.69 -0.65
C LYS A 32 -7.55 4.58 -0.34
N ALA A 33 -7.17 4.99 0.86
CA ALA A 33 -5.87 4.74 1.48
C ALA A 33 -6.10 4.60 2.99
N SER A 34 -5.37 3.71 3.66
CA SER A 34 -5.47 3.52 5.10
C SER A 34 -4.18 2.93 5.65
N GLY A 35 -3.93 3.17 6.94
CA GLY A 35 -2.86 2.58 7.71
C GLY A 35 -3.36 2.07 9.06
N ILE A 36 -2.78 0.97 9.52
CA ILE A 36 -3.05 0.37 10.83
C ILE A 36 -1.72 0.09 11.55
N GLY A 37 -1.79 -0.18 12.85
CA GLY A 37 -0.60 -0.46 13.67
C GLY A 37 -0.15 0.73 14.51
N LYS A 38 1.15 0.80 14.80
CA LYS A 38 1.76 1.91 15.55
C LYS A 38 1.57 3.21 14.77
N ASP A 39 1.15 4.27 15.46
CA ASP A 39 0.95 5.62 14.90
C ASP A 39 -0.03 5.73 13.72
N ALA A 40 -0.99 4.80 13.61
CA ALA A 40 -2.00 4.79 12.56
C ALA A 40 -2.77 6.11 12.40
N GLY A 41 -2.94 6.89 13.48
CA GLY A 41 -3.54 8.22 13.41
C GLY A 41 -2.72 9.19 12.56
N ASN A 42 -1.41 9.25 12.78
CA ASN A 42 -0.51 10.10 11.98
C ASN A 42 -0.39 9.59 10.54
N THR A 43 -0.28 8.27 10.35
CA THR A 43 -0.28 7.62 9.03
C THR A 43 -1.49 8.04 8.20
N LYS A 44 -2.69 8.02 8.79
CA LYS A 44 -3.92 8.44 8.10
C LYS A 44 -3.89 9.92 7.75
N SER A 45 -3.49 10.80 8.68
CA SER A 45 -3.36 12.24 8.40
C SER A 45 -2.32 12.57 7.33
N PHE A 46 -1.27 11.76 7.21
CA PHE A 46 -0.27 11.92 6.16
C PHE A 46 -0.80 11.50 4.79
N LEU A 47 -1.51 10.36 4.73
CA LEU A 47 -2.18 9.89 3.53
C LEU A 47 -3.26 10.87 3.06
N GLU A 48 -4.07 11.43 3.96
CA GLU A 48 -5.10 12.41 3.63
C GLU A 48 -4.55 13.65 2.91
N LYS A 49 -3.29 14.03 3.15
CA LYS A 49 -2.66 15.21 2.53
C LYS A 49 -2.02 14.91 1.17
N ARG A 50 -1.64 13.66 0.90
CA ARG A 50 -0.83 13.28 -0.27
C ARG A 50 -1.57 12.41 -1.27
N PHE A 51 -2.57 11.67 -0.82
CA PHE A 51 -3.37 10.82 -1.69
C PHE A 51 -4.14 11.67 -2.71
N GLN A 52 -4.07 11.25 -3.97
CA GLN A 52 -4.90 11.77 -5.06
C GLN A 52 -5.61 10.59 -5.73
N ALA A 53 -6.83 10.82 -6.23
CA ALA A 53 -7.66 9.73 -6.76
C ALA A 53 -7.12 9.14 -8.07
N ASP A 54 -6.29 9.91 -8.77
CA ASP A 54 -5.71 9.67 -10.09
C ASP A 54 -4.18 9.49 -10.03
N MET A 55 -3.65 9.07 -8.87
CA MET A 55 -2.23 8.74 -8.74
C MET A 55 -1.83 7.58 -9.67
N GLU A 56 -0.69 7.76 -10.35
CA GLU A 56 0.00 6.67 -11.02
C GLU A 56 0.54 5.65 -10.00
N LEU A 57 0.80 4.43 -10.45
CA LEU A 57 1.24 3.33 -9.58
C LEU A 57 2.55 3.67 -8.85
N ASP A 58 3.52 4.23 -9.56
CA ASP A 58 4.84 4.57 -9.01
C ASP A 58 4.72 5.65 -7.92
N ASP A 59 3.90 6.69 -8.15
CA ASP A 59 3.63 7.74 -7.16
C ASP A 59 2.93 7.19 -5.92
N ALA A 60 2.01 6.22 -6.11
CA ALA A 60 1.30 5.56 -5.01
C ALA A 60 2.26 4.71 -4.16
N ILE A 61 3.16 3.96 -4.79
CA ILE A 61 4.21 3.18 -4.10
C ILE A 61 5.10 4.12 -3.30
N HIS A 62 5.57 5.20 -3.93
CA HIS A 62 6.42 6.20 -3.27
C HIS A 62 5.71 6.84 -2.06
N THR A 63 4.46 7.24 -2.23
CA THR A 63 3.66 7.82 -1.14
C THR A 63 3.46 6.83 0.00
N ALA A 64 3.23 5.55 -0.29
CA ALA A 64 3.14 4.51 0.73
C ALA A 64 4.45 4.37 1.53
N ILE A 65 5.60 4.29 0.84
CA ILE A 65 6.92 4.20 1.49
C ILE A 65 7.21 5.44 2.33
N LEU A 66 6.94 6.65 1.81
CA LEU A 66 7.09 7.90 2.56
C LEU A 66 6.22 7.94 3.82
N THR A 67 4.99 7.43 3.73
CA THR A 67 4.08 7.37 4.88
C THR A 67 4.64 6.46 5.98
N ILE A 68 5.24 5.33 5.61
CA ILE A 68 5.91 4.44 6.57
C ILE A 68 7.15 5.11 7.16
N LYS A 69 7.96 5.78 6.33
CA LYS A 69 9.17 6.50 6.74
C LYS A 69 8.87 7.57 7.80
N GLU A 70 7.77 8.30 7.66
CA GLU A 70 7.35 9.34 8.62
C GLU A 70 7.01 8.77 10.01
N GLY A 71 6.51 7.54 10.09
CA GLY A 71 6.20 6.86 11.34
C GLY A 71 7.34 5.99 11.89
N TYR A 72 8.49 5.96 11.22
CA TYR A 72 9.60 5.09 11.57
C TYR A 72 10.64 5.81 12.42
N ASP A 73 10.94 5.28 13.60
CA ASP A 73 11.95 5.83 14.50
C ASP A 73 13.37 5.49 13.98
N GLY A 74 13.84 6.22 12.96
CA GLY A 74 15.19 6.09 12.42
C GLY A 74 15.26 6.16 10.89
N VAL A 75 16.33 5.61 10.34
CA VAL A 75 16.52 5.53 8.88
C VAL A 75 15.84 4.25 8.38
N LEU A 76 14.76 4.42 7.60
CA LEU A 76 14.12 3.30 6.90
C LEU A 76 15.02 2.84 5.75
N THR A 77 15.32 1.54 5.71
CA THR A 77 16.09 0.89 4.62
C THR A 77 15.19 -0.06 3.84
N GLU A 78 15.68 -0.56 2.71
CA GLU A 78 14.98 -1.53 1.86
C GLU A 78 14.64 -2.84 2.60
N HIS A 79 15.39 -3.18 3.65
CA HIS A 79 15.15 -4.35 4.50
C HIS A 79 14.15 -4.08 5.65
N GLY A 80 13.79 -2.82 5.88
CA GLY A 80 12.89 -2.40 6.96
C GLY A 80 11.41 -2.37 6.57
N VAL A 81 11.08 -2.66 5.31
CA VAL A 81 9.72 -2.63 4.79
C VAL A 81 9.54 -3.70 3.72
N ASP A 82 8.37 -4.34 3.71
CA ASP A 82 7.91 -5.17 2.61
C ASP A 82 6.81 -4.41 1.84
N VAL A 83 6.88 -4.44 0.51
CA VAL A 83 5.91 -3.75 -0.36
C VAL A 83 5.35 -4.75 -1.36
N ALA A 84 4.03 -4.79 -1.49
CA ALA A 84 3.34 -5.64 -2.46
C ALA A 84 2.32 -4.85 -3.28
N ILE A 85 2.23 -5.19 -4.56
CA ILE A 85 1.31 -4.58 -5.53
C ILE A 85 0.29 -5.63 -5.96
N VAL A 86 -0.98 -5.23 -6.04
CA VAL A 86 -2.06 -6.07 -6.55
C VAL A 86 -2.70 -5.40 -7.75
N GLY A 87 -2.74 -6.09 -8.89
CA GLY A 87 -3.43 -5.62 -10.10
C GLY A 87 -2.60 -4.76 -11.06
N GLY A 88 -1.35 -4.43 -10.72
CA GLY A 88 -0.50 -3.51 -11.51
C GLY A 88 0.29 -4.12 -12.67
N GLY A 89 0.17 -5.43 -12.92
CA GLY A 89 1.09 -6.17 -13.82
C GLY A 89 0.46 -7.16 -14.78
N SER A 90 -0.87 -7.19 -14.95
CA SER A 90 -1.48 -8.17 -15.85
C SER A 90 -1.20 -7.73 -17.28
N LYS A 91 -0.25 -8.41 -17.93
CA LYS A 91 -0.17 -8.40 -19.40
C LYS A 91 -1.54 -8.76 -19.93
N GLU A 92 -1.99 -8.03 -20.94
CA GLU A 92 -3.28 -8.26 -21.59
C GLU A 92 -3.40 -9.74 -22.00
N GLY A 93 -4.27 -10.51 -21.34
CA GLY A 93 -4.45 -11.94 -21.57
C GLY A 93 -3.90 -12.91 -20.51
N ASP A 94 -3.25 -12.43 -19.44
CA ASP A 94 -2.89 -13.28 -18.29
C ASP A 94 -4.03 -13.32 -17.25
N PRO A 95 -4.65 -14.49 -17.00
CA PRO A 95 -5.75 -14.63 -16.04
C PRO A 95 -5.31 -14.56 -14.56
N GLN A 96 -4.02 -14.51 -14.25
CA GLN A 96 -3.57 -14.28 -12.88
C GLN A 96 -3.66 -12.79 -12.52
N ILE A 97 -4.45 -12.48 -11.48
CA ILE A 97 -4.36 -11.20 -10.80
C ILE A 97 -2.92 -11.11 -10.26
N PRO A 98 -2.08 -10.20 -10.77
CA PRO A 98 -0.69 -10.15 -10.36
C PRO A 98 -0.64 -9.64 -8.93
N PHE A 99 -0.26 -10.51 -8.01
CA PHE A 99 0.33 -10.12 -6.74
C PHE A 99 1.84 -10.10 -6.95
N HIS A 100 2.45 -8.93 -6.87
CA HIS A 100 3.90 -8.75 -7.01
C HIS A 100 4.44 -8.23 -5.68
N LEU A 101 5.17 -9.09 -4.97
CA LEU A 101 5.97 -8.69 -3.82
C LEU A 101 7.29 -8.11 -4.35
N LEU A 102 7.54 -6.83 -4.08
CA LEU A 102 8.74 -6.16 -4.55
C LEU A 102 9.98 -6.75 -3.87
N THR A 103 11.03 -6.89 -4.66
CA THR A 103 12.37 -7.21 -4.17
C THR A 103 12.99 -6.02 -3.46
N HIS A 104 13.97 -6.27 -2.60
CA HIS A 104 14.76 -5.23 -1.95
C HIS A 104 15.40 -4.26 -2.95
N GLU A 105 15.80 -4.74 -4.12
CA GLU A 105 16.35 -3.90 -5.19
C GLU A 105 15.30 -2.96 -5.77
N GLU A 106 14.09 -3.45 -6.06
CA GLU A 106 12.97 -2.62 -6.52
C GLU A 106 12.56 -1.57 -5.47
N ILE A 107 12.44 -1.97 -4.20
CA ILE A 107 12.13 -1.06 -3.09
C ILE A 107 13.19 0.04 -2.98
N LYS A 108 14.47 -0.33 -3.12
CA LYS A 108 15.58 0.63 -3.08
C LYS A 108 15.50 1.65 -4.21
N LEU A 109 15.12 1.24 -5.42
CA LEU A 109 14.93 2.16 -6.54
C LEU A 109 13.84 3.20 -6.22
N TYR A 110 12.68 2.75 -5.72
CA TYR A 110 11.59 3.65 -5.32
C TYR A 110 11.93 4.59 -4.14
N MET A 111 12.90 4.21 -3.30
CA MET A 111 13.43 5.05 -2.23
C MET A 111 14.40 6.12 -2.74
N LEU A 112 15.10 5.88 -3.85
CA LEU A 112 16.15 6.75 -4.40
C LEU A 112 15.64 7.73 -5.46
N GLU A 113 14.55 7.41 -6.15
CA GLU A 113 14.07 8.17 -7.32
C GLU A 113 13.67 9.64 -7.05
N ASN A 114 13.55 10.08 -5.79
CA ASN A 114 13.10 11.44 -5.44
C ASN A 114 13.86 12.10 -4.28
N GLU A 115 15.17 11.84 -4.13
CA GLU A 115 16.07 12.68 -3.31
C GLU A 115 16.60 13.91 -4.08
#